data_AF-A0A1L9Q399-F1
#
_entry.id   AF-A0A1L9Q399-F1
#
_cell.length_a   1.000
_cell.length_b   1.000
_cell.length_c   1.000
_cell.angle_alpha   90.00
_cell.angle_beta   90.00
_cell.angle_gamma   90.00
#
_symmetry.space_group_name_H-M   'P 1'
#
loop_
_entity.id
_entity.type
_entity.pdbx_description
1 polymer ?
#
loop_
_entity_poly.entity_id
_entity_poly.type
_entity_poly.pdbx_seq_one_letter_code
_entity_poly.pdbx_strand_id
1 'polypeptide(L)'
;MNARISTLVRQMHEAWNYDGKLVDTLLWVPAPRTAVPFDKYTYLGFTRLFNVIDWPAMALPLGMFVDKYIDIKTGITLFNALDDGIQGLYDPESFHGLPLSVQLIGRRFEDEKLLAVSRCARYNCRPTSNMWKYTYIGSMMEVGSLETIPNQETPPLVSLSVGTG
;
A
#
# COMPACT_ATOMS: atom_id res chain seq x y z
N MET A 1 5.68 30.53 -11.35
CA MET A 1 5.91 29.57 -10.25
C MET A 1 5.19 28.26 -10.60
N ASN A 2 5.95 27.28 -11.10
CA ASN A 2 5.66 25.84 -11.28
C ASN A 2 4.40 25.36 -12.05
N ALA A 3 4.20 25.80 -13.30
CA ALA A 3 3.21 25.23 -14.23
C ALA A 3 3.30 23.69 -14.41
N ARG A 4 4.47 23.10 -14.14
CA ARG A 4 4.70 21.66 -14.18
C ARG A 4 4.03 20.93 -13.00
N ILE A 5 4.05 21.50 -11.80
CA ILE A 5 3.44 20.90 -10.62
C ILE A 5 1.91 20.96 -10.75
N SER A 6 1.36 22.10 -11.19
CA SER A 6 -0.08 22.22 -11.43
C SER A 6 -0.57 21.25 -12.51
N THR A 7 0.23 21.03 -13.57
CA THR A 7 -0.09 20.04 -14.60
C THR A 7 -0.08 18.62 -14.04
N LEU A 8 0.91 18.26 -13.22
CA LEU A 8 0.99 16.95 -12.56
C LEU A 8 -0.22 16.72 -11.64
N VAL A 9 -0.57 17.70 -10.80
CA VAL A 9 -1.72 17.64 -9.90
C VAL A 9 -3.01 17.43 -10.68
N ARG A 10 -3.19 18.15 -11.81
CA ARG A 10 -4.34 17.94 -12.69
C ARG A 10 -4.40 16.52 -13.25
N GLN A 11 -3.29 16.00 -13.77
CA GLN A 11 -3.22 14.63 -14.31
C GLN A 11 -3.53 13.58 -13.25
N MET A 12 -3.03 13.76 -12.02
CA MET A 12 -3.31 12.87 -10.90
C MET A 12 -4.78 12.92 -10.49
N HIS A 13 -5.41 14.09 -10.50
CA HIS A 13 -6.86 14.21 -10.26
C HIS A 13 -7.71 13.58 -11.37
N GLU A 14 -7.26 13.64 -12.62
CA GLU A 14 -7.92 12.97 -13.74
C GLU A 14 -7.80 11.44 -13.60
N ALA A 15 -6.60 10.94 -13.28
CA ALA A 15 -6.35 9.53 -13.05
C ALA A 15 -7.13 8.96 -11.84
N TRP A 16 -7.39 9.77 -10.82
CA TRP A 16 -8.18 9.37 -9.64
C TRP A 16 -9.64 9.00 -9.98
N ASN A 17 -10.18 9.52 -11.09
CA ASN A 17 -11.55 9.25 -11.53
C ASN A 17 -11.58 8.33 -12.77
N TYR A 18 -10.53 7.52 -12.97
CA TYR A 18 -10.46 6.61 -14.11
C TYR A 18 -11.63 5.61 -14.09
N ASP A 19 -12.25 5.40 -15.25
CA ASP A 19 -13.41 4.51 -15.45
C ASP A 19 -14.74 4.98 -14.79
N GLY A 20 -14.84 6.24 -14.38
CA GLY A 20 -16.08 6.79 -13.78
C GLY A 20 -16.41 6.23 -12.39
N LYS A 21 -15.51 5.40 -11.83
CA LYS A 21 -15.57 4.91 -10.47
C LYS A 21 -14.88 5.90 -9.56
N LEU A 22 -15.55 6.24 -8.46
CA LEU A 22 -14.96 7.08 -7.43
C LEU A 22 -14.02 6.21 -6.59
N VAL A 23 -12.71 6.46 -6.67
CA VAL A 23 -11.75 5.84 -5.75
C VAL A 23 -11.86 6.55 -4.41
N ASP A 24 -12.18 5.83 -3.34
CA ASP A 24 -12.29 6.41 -1.99
C ASP A 24 -10.91 6.64 -1.36
N THR A 25 -9.99 5.70 -1.56
CA THR A 25 -8.61 5.79 -1.07
C THR A 25 -7.67 4.97 -1.94
N LEU A 26 -6.40 5.36 -1.97
CA LEU A 26 -5.35 4.60 -2.63
C LEU A 26 -4.54 3.85 -1.57
N LEU A 27 -4.45 2.53 -1.72
CA LEU A 27 -3.53 1.71 -0.94
C LEU A 27 -2.12 1.82 -1.52
N TRP A 28 -1.17 2.17 -0.68
CA TRP A 28 0.20 2.49 -1.07
C TRP A 28 1.21 1.90 -0.08
N VAL A 29 2.47 1.80 -0.51
CA VAL A 29 3.57 1.34 0.33
C VAL A 29 4.45 2.53 0.71
N PRO A 30 4.68 2.80 2.02
CA PRO A 30 5.44 3.98 2.44
C PRO A 30 6.91 3.92 2.02
N ALA A 31 7.49 2.73 1.93
CA ALA A 31 8.85 2.51 1.48
C ALA A 31 9.01 1.09 0.92
N PRO A 32 9.92 0.85 -0.04
CA PRO A 32 10.16 -0.48 -0.60
C PRO A 32 10.86 -1.44 0.38
N ARG A 33 11.02 -1.04 1.65
CA ARG A 33 11.77 -1.72 2.70
C ARG A 33 11.14 -1.42 4.05
N THR A 34 11.42 -2.26 5.03
CA THR A 34 11.16 -1.96 6.44
C THR A 34 12.28 -1.10 7.04
N ALA A 35 12.29 -0.93 8.37
CA ALA A 35 13.25 -0.08 9.07
C ALA A 35 14.70 -0.43 8.67
N VAL A 36 15.38 0.56 8.10
CA VAL A 36 16.77 0.41 7.65
C VAL A 36 17.75 0.64 8.79
N PRO A 37 18.95 0.06 8.72
CA PRO A 37 20.03 0.39 9.65
C PRO A 37 20.32 1.90 9.69
N PHE A 38 20.90 2.34 10.81
CA PHE A 38 21.25 3.74 11.03
C PHE A 38 22.04 4.31 9.84
N ASP A 39 21.64 5.49 9.36
CA ASP A 39 22.28 6.23 8.27
C ASP A 39 22.35 5.51 6.91
N LYS A 40 21.44 4.55 6.66
CA LYS A 40 21.30 3.84 5.36
C LYS A 40 20.01 4.16 4.60
N TYR A 41 19.34 5.25 4.96
CA TYR A 41 18.09 5.66 4.30
C TYR A 41 18.39 6.43 3.00
N THR A 42 18.23 5.75 1.87
CA THR A 42 18.69 6.25 0.55
C THR A 42 17.58 6.76 -0.37
N TYR A 43 16.31 6.40 -0.12
CA TYR A 43 15.23 6.67 -1.08
C TYR A 43 13.92 7.11 -0.41
N LEU A 44 13.52 8.35 -0.69
CA LEU A 44 12.33 9.02 -0.14
C LEU A 44 11.21 9.20 -1.18
N GLY A 45 11.32 8.59 -2.37
CA GLY A 45 10.41 8.90 -3.48
C GLY A 45 8.94 8.54 -3.21
N PHE A 46 8.69 7.41 -2.54
CA PHE A 46 7.33 6.92 -2.25
C PHE A 46 6.51 7.91 -1.41
N THR A 47 7.11 8.54 -0.40
CA THR A 47 6.40 9.52 0.47
C THR A 47 6.50 10.95 -0.05
N ARG A 48 7.60 11.31 -0.74
CA ARG A 48 7.78 12.65 -1.31
C ARG A 48 6.74 13.00 -2.37
N LEU A 49 6.26 12.03 -3.14
CA LEU A 49 5.25 12.26 -4.17
C LEU A 49 3.99 12.93 -3.60
N PHE A 50 3.47 12.40 -2.50
CA PHE A 50 2.23 12.89 -1.87
C PHE A 50 2.40 14.27 -1.22
N ASN A 51 3.61 14.57 -0.72
CA ASN A 51 3.94 15.91 -0.23
C ASN A 51 3.95 16.97 -1.35
N VAL A 52 4.36 16.59 -2.58
CA VAL A 52 4.41 17.53 -3.72
C VAL A 52 3.01 17.83 -4.26
N ILE A 53 2.12 16.84 -4.26
CA ILE A 53 0.75 16.99 -4.79
C ILE A 53 -0.26 17.47 -3.73
N ASP A 54 0.16 17.64 -2.48
CA ASP A 54 -0.67 18.08 -1.34
C ASP A 54 -1.86 17.14 -1.09
N TRP A 55 -1.60 15.83 -1.05
CA TRP A 55 -2.61 14.81 -0.76
C TRP A 55 -2.41 14.22 0.64
N PRO A 56 -3.49 14.09 1.43
CA PRO A 56 -3.38 13.53 2.77
C PRO A 56 -3.01 12.05 2.71
N ALA A 57 -2.17 11.64 3.66
CA ALA A 57 -1.61 10.30 3.74
C ALA A 57 -1.61 9.80 5.18
N MET A 58 -1.95 8.53 5.39
CA MET A 58 -2.01 7.90 6.70
C MET A 58 -1.29 6.56 6.70
N ALA A 59 -0.29 6.39 7.57
CA ALA A 59 0.38 5.12 7.76
C ALA A 59 -0.41 4.22 8.73
N LEU A 60 -0.65 2.98 8.31
CA LEU A 60 -1.34 1.97 9.10
C LEU A 60 -0.40 0.78 9.38
N PRO A 61 -0.13 0.45 10.64
CA PRO A 61 0.57 -0.77 10.99
C PRO A 61 -0.34 -1.97 10.73
N LEU A 62 0.15 -2.97 9.99
CA LEU A 62 -0.62 -4.17 9.66
C LEU A 62 -0.68 -5.18 10.83
N GLY A 63 0.15 -5.00 11.85
CA GLY A 63 0.34 -6.02 12.90
C GLY A 63 1.03 -7.29 12.40
N MET A 64 1.61 -7.22 11.19
CA MET A 64 2.47 -8.24 10.61
C MET A 64 3.93 -7.86 10.84
N PHE A 65 4.78 -8.89 10.92
CA PHE A 65 6.22 -8.73 11.13
C PHE A 65 6.96 -9.50 10.03
N VAL A 66 8.16 -9.02 9.69
CA VAL A 66 9.02 -9.67 8.70
C VAL A 66 9.40 -11.08 9.17
N ASP A 67 9.20 -12.07 8.31
CA ASP A 67 9.56 -13.45 8.55
C ASP A 67 10.70 -13.86 7.61
N LYS A 68 11.85 -14.21 8.17
CA LYS A 68 13.04 -14.60 7.40
C LYS A 68 12.85 -15.84 6.51
N TYR A 69 11.86 -16.69 6.80
CA TYR A 69 11.56 -17.88 6.01
C TYR A 69 10.67 -17.59 4.81
N ILE A 70 9.90 -16.50 4.86
CA ILE A 70 8.96 -16.10 3.81
C ILE A 70 9.58 -14.98 2.98
N ASP A 71 10.14 -13.97 3.65
CA ASP A 71 10.73 -12.76 3.06
C ASP A 71 12.19 -13.00 2.68
N ILE A 72 12.44 -14.02 1.85
CA ILE A 72 13.79 -14.30 1.34
C ILE A 72 14.14 -13.38 0.17
N LYS A 73 15.42 -13.04 0.03
CA LYS A 73 15.91 -12.23 -1.08
C LYS A 73 15.70 -12.98 -2.40
N THR A 74 14.79 -12.50 -3.23
CA THR A 74 14.55 -13.03 -4.57
C THR A 74 15.46 -12.36 -5.59
N GLY A 75 15.89 -13.11 -6.60
CA GLY A 75 16.62 -12.55 -7.75
C GLY A 75 15.67 -11.77 -8.64
N ILE A 76 15.53 -10.47 -8.39
CA ILE A 76 14.68 -9.56 -9.17
C ILE A 76 15.56 -8.85 -10.18
N THR A 77 15.04 -8.61 -11.39
CA THR A 77 15.67 -7.73 -12.37
C THR A 77 15.56 -6.29 -11.89
N LEU A 78 16.68 -5.73 -11.47
CA LEU A 78 16.78 -4.37 -10.95
C LEU A 78 16.63 -3.33 -12.05
N PHE A 79 15.87 -2.27 -11.80
CA PHE A 79 15.59 -1.24 -12.81
C PHE A 79 16.72 -0.21 -12.94
N ASN A 80 17.45 0.06 -11.86
CA ASN A 80 18.52 1.07 -11.84
C ASN A 80 19.53 0.80 -10.70
N ALA A 81 20.64 1.55 -10.67
CA ALA A 81 21.67 1.42 -9.63
C ALA A 81 21.17 1.79 -8.22
N LEU A 82 20.11 2.60 -8.10
CA LEU A 82 19.51 2.91 -6.79
C LEU A 82 18.74 1.70 -6.25
N ASP A 83 18.04 0.98 -7.12
CA ASP A 83 17.32 -0.24 -6.82
C ASP A 83 18.30 -1.33 -6.36
N ASP A 84 19.44 -1.47 -7.04
CA ASP A 84 20.52 -2.37 -6.62
C ASP A 84 21.03 -2.04 -5.22
N GLY A 85 21.30 -0.76 -4.93
CA GLY A 85 21.69 -0.33 -3.60
C GLY A 85 20.61 -0.58 -2.53
N ILE A 86 19.34 -0.41 -2.87
CA ILE A 86 18.19 -0.65 -1.97
C ILE A 86 18.05 -2.14 -1.67
N GLN A 87 18.10 -3.00 -2.69
CA GLN A 87 17.98 -4.45 -2.56
C GLN A 87 19.23 -5.06 -1.91
N GLY A 88 20.40 -4.48 -2.14
CA GLY A 88 21.67 -4.84 -1.51
C GLY A 88 21.66 -4.67 0.01
N LEU A 89 20.88 -3.71 0.53
CA LEU A 89 20.74 -3.46 1.97
C LEU A 89 19.83 -4.47 2.70
N TYR A 90 19.10 -5.31 1.97
CA TYR A 90 18.19 -6.27 2.58
C TYR A 90 18.93 -7.51 3.09
N ASP A 91 18.85 -7.73 4.40
CA ASP A 91 19.38 -8.90 5.09
C ASP A 91 18.25 -9.61 5.88
N PRO A 92 17.83 -10.84 5.52
CA PRO A 92 16.70 -11.51 6.16
C PRO A 92 16.85 -11.71 7.68
N GLU A 93 18.08 -11.89 8.17
CA GLU A 93 18.32 -12.11 9.61
C GLU A 93 18.17 -10.82 10.41
N SER A 94 18.80 -9.72 9.95
CA SER A 94 18.73 -8.42 10.63
C SER A 94 17.35 -7.79 10.58
N PHE A 95 16.54 -8.13 9.56
CA PHE A 95 15.22 -7.54 9.34
C PHE A 95 14.09 -8.35 9.97
N HIS A 96 14.35 -9.56 10.45
CA HIS A 96 13.35 -10.43 11.06
C HIS A 96 12.71 -9.78 12.30
N GLY A 97 11.38 -9.86 12.40
CA GLY A 97 10.63 -9.30 13.52
C GLY A 97 10.39 -7.79 13.43
N LEU A 98 10.84 -7.11 12.36
CA LEU A 98 10.48 -5.71 12.14
C LEU A 98 9.01 -5.57 11.71
N PRO A 99 8.30 -4.53 12.17
CA PRO A 99 6.89 -4.34 11.85
C PRO A 99 6.69 -3.91 10.40
N LEU A 100 5.60 -4.40 9.81
CA LEU A 100 5.12 -4.01 8.49
C LEU A 100 4.00 -2.96 8.58
N SER A 101 4.04 -1.99 7.67
CA SER A 101 3.04 -0.94 7.57
C SER A 101 2.70 -0.63 6.12
N VAL A 102 1.45 -0.29 5.88
CA VAL A 102 0.96 0.24 4.60
C VAL A 102 0.58 1.70 4.78
N GLN A 103 0.41 2.41 3.68
CA GLN A 103 -0.04 3.79 3.66
C GLN A 103 -1.35 3.88 2.90
N LEU A 104 -2.34 4.56 3.46
CA LEU A 104 -3.54 4.96 2.76
C LEU A 104 -3.38 6.42 2.34
N ILE A 105 -3.71 6.71 1.08
CA ILE A 105 -3.70 8.06 0.54
C ILE A 105 -5.14 8.47 0.25
N GLY A 106 -5.51 9.66 0.70
CA GLY A 106 -6.78 10.28 0.41
C GLY A 106 -6.63 11.38 -0.64
N ARG A 107 -7.76 11.81 -1.19
CA ARG A 107 -7.80 13.00 -2.03
C ARG A 107 -7.68 14.25 -1.16
N ARG A 108 -7.20 15.34 -1.76
CA ARG A 108 -7.15 16.66 -1.12
C ARG A 108 -8.53 17.04 -0.54
N PHE A 109 -8.55 17.46 0.72
CA PHE A 109 -9.74 17.81 1.52
C PHE A 109 -10.68 16.63 1.85
N GLU A 110 -10.18 15.39 1.85
CA GLU A 110 -10.95 14.19 2.23
C GLU A 110 -10.36 13.48 3.46
N ASP A 111 -9.78 14.23 4.39
CA ASP A 111 -9.14 13.72 5.61
C ASP A 111 -10.11 12.90 6.49
N GLU A 112 -11.38 13.32 6.59
CA GLU A 112 -12.40 12.61 7.36
C GLU A 112 -12.75 11.25 6.76
N LYS A 113 -12.81 11.16 5.42
CA LYS A 113 -13.02 9.89 4.71
C LYS A 113 -11.82 8.97 4.92
N LEU A 114 -10.60 9.50 4.77
CA LEU A 114 -9.37 8.75 5.01
C LEU A 114 -9.33 8.19 6.45
N LEU A 115 -9.70 8.99 7.44
CA LEU A 115 -9.85 8.54 8.83
C LEU A 115 -10.89 7.44 8.99
N ALA A 116 -12.06 7.56 8.34
CA ALA A 116 -13.09 6.52 8.40
C ALA A 116 -12.60 5.19 7.80
N VAL A 117 -12.01 5.23 6.61
CA VAL A 117 -11.47 4.03 5.94
C VAL A 117 -10.34 3.42 6.76
N SER A 118 -9.47 4.24 7.34
CA SER A 118 -8.37 3.76 8.18
C SER A 118 -8.85 2.96 9.40
N ARG A 119 -9.96 3.39 10.02
CA ARG A 119 -10.59 2.70 11.15
C ARG A 119 -11.17 1.35 10.71
N CYS A 120 -11.85 1.32 9.56
CA CYS A 120 -12.39 0.09 8.98
C CYS A 120 -11.27 -0.90 8.61
N ALA A 121 -10.23 -0.44 7.93
CA ALA A 121 -9.09 -1.26 7.54
C ALA A 121 -8.39 -1.86 8.77
N ARG A 122 -8.17 -1.07 9.82
CA ARG A 122 -7.57 -1.54 11.07
C ARG A 122 -8.42 -2.59 11.78
N TYR A 123 -9.75 -2.47 11.73
CA TYR A 123 -10.67 -3.44 12.32
C TYR A 123 -10.59 -4.79 11.58
N ASN A 124 -10.59 -4.76 10.24
CA ASN A 124 -10.57 -5.96 9.40
C ASN A 124 -9.20 -6.65 9.34
N CYS A 125 -8.09 -5.92 9.54
CA CYS A 125 -6.74 -6.45 9.50
C CYS A 125 -6.28 -7.10 10.83
N ARG A 126 -7.19 -7.40 11.77
CA ARG A 126 -6.81 -8.20 12.95
C ARG A 126 -6.37 -9.61 12.51
N PRO A 127 -5.35 -10.22 13.15
CA PRO A 127 -4.76 -11.50 12.74
C PRO A 127 -5.68 -12.73 12.94
N THR A 128 -6.98 -12.54 13.09
CA THR A 128 -8.00 -13.60 13.19
C THR A 128 -8.63 -13.99 11.85
N SER A 129 -8.34 -13.29 10.75
CA SER A 129 -8.87 -13.65 9.43
C SER A 129 -7.76 -14.03 8.45
N ASN A 130 -7.99 -15.14 7.77
CA ASN A 130 -7.04 -15.84 6.89
C ASN A 130 -6.83 -15.10 5.55
N MET A 131 -7.10 -13.79 5.51
CA MET A 131 -7.35 -13.01 4.30
C MET A 131 -6.09 -12.73 3.49
N TRP A 132 -4.91 -12.76 4.10
CA TRP A 132 -3.65 -12.31 3.48
C TRP A 132 -2.64 -13.44 3.16
N LYS A 133 -3.02 -14.71 3.26
CA LYS A 133 -2.12 -15.82 2.89
C LYS A 133 -1.79 -15.89 1.40
N TYR A 134 -2.48 -15.13 0.56
CA TYR A 134 -2.26 -15.09 -0.89
C TYR A 134 -2.35 -13.65 -1.42
N THR A 135 -1.29 -12.88 -1.30
CA THR A 135 -1.17 -11.65 -2.11
C THR A 135 0.26 -11.48 -2.58
N TYR A 136 0.45 -11.81 -3.86
CA TYR A 136 1.64 -11.50 -4.63
C TYR A 136 1.88 -9.99 -4.62
N ILE A 137 3.08 -9.57 -4.24
CA ILE A 137 3.58 -8.20 -4.38
C ILE A 137 3.74 -7.94 -5.88
N GLY A 138 2.69 -7.45 -6.54
CA GLY A 138 2.74 -7.23 -7.98
C GLY A 138 1.51 -6.63 -8.66
N SER A 139 0.37 -6.47 -7.96
CA SER A 139 -0.80 -5.82 -8.58
C SER A 139 -1.40 -4.74 -7.69
N MET A 140 -1.65 -3.59 -8.31
CA MET A 140 -2.39 -2.45 -7.80
C MET A 140 -3.78 -2.93 -7.37
N MET A 141 -4.10 -2.88 -6.07
CA MET A 141 -5.40 -3.28 -5.56
C MET A 141 -6.32 -2.05 -5.54
N GLU A 142 -7.33 -2.02 -6.41
CA GLU A 142 -8.47 -1.11 -6.28
C GLU A 142 -9.34 -1.60 -5.11
N VAL A 143 -9.49 -0.78 -4.07
CA VAL A 143 -10.43 -1.04 -2.98
C VAL A 143 -11.82 -0.69 -3.51
N GLY A 144 -12.58 -1.72 -3.92
CA GLY A 144 -13.97 -1.58 -4.30
C GLY A 144 -14.83 -1.04 -3.14
N SER A 145 -15.80 -0.19 -3.50
CA SER A 145 -16.74 0.52 -2.63
C SER A 145 -17.27 -0.34 -1.47
N LEU A 146 -17.23 0.22 -0.26
CA LEU A 146 -17.70 -0.41 0.98
C LEU A 146 -19.24 -0.43 1.00
N GLU A 147 -19.87 -1.44 0.41
CA GLU A 147 -21.27 -1.73 0.73
C GLU A 147 -21.36 -2.34 2.15
N THR A 148 -22.17 -1.67 2.98
CA THR A 148 -22.53 -2.06 4.35
C THR A 148 -23.04 -3.51 4.41
N ILE A 149 -22.34 -4.37 5.15
CA ILE A 149 -22.78 -5.74 5.44
C ILE A 149 -23.69 -5.72 6.70
N PRO A 150 -24.96 -6.14 6.61
CA PRO A 150 -25.79 -6.36 7.80
C PRO A 150 -25.43 -7.68 8.50
N ASN A 151 -25.64 -7.70 9.81
CA ASN A 151 -25.38 -8.81 10.72
C ASN A 151 -25.84 -10.19 10.23
N GLN A 152 -24.97 -11.20 10.35
CA GLN A 152 -25.15 -12.51 11.01
C GLN A 152 -24.49 -13.69 10.28
N GLU A 153 -23.67 -14.40 11.07
CA GLU A 153 -23.50 -15.87 11.20
C GLU A 153 -23.57 -16.79 9.97
N THR A 154 -22.48 -17.56 9.81
CA THR A 154 -22.19 -18.73 8.92
C THR A 154 -21.68 -18.46 7.50
N PRO A 155 -20.65 -19.20 7.03
CA PRO A 155 -19.97 -18.91 5.78
C PRO A 155 -20.62 -19.65 4.59
N PRO A 156 -20.92 -18.98 3.47
CA PRO A 156 -21.10 -19.67 2.20
C PRO A 156 -19.79 -19.69 1.41
N LEU A 157 -19.38 -20.89 1.03
CA LEU A 157 -18.41 -21.15 -0.04
C LEU A 157 -18.89 -20.44 -1.32
N VAL A 158 -18.08 -19.53 -1.89
CA VAL A 158 -18.38 -18.92 -3.19
C VAL A 158 -17.17 -19.06 -4.12
N SER A 159 -17.48 -19.59 -5.29
CA SER A 159 -16.65 -20.09 -6.38
C SER A 159 -15.81 -19.02 -7.08
N LEU A 160 -14.55 -19.36 -7.37
CA LEU A 160 -13.67 -18.66 -8.31
C LEU A 160 -14.08 -19.00 -9.76
N SER A 161 -14.50 -18.00 -10.54
CA SER A 161 -14.45 -18.07 -12.00
C SER A 161 -13.20 -17.33 -12.48
N VAL A 162 -12.27 -18.08 -13.07
CA VAL A 162 -11.10 -17.55 -13.77
C VAL A 162 -11.55 -17.15 -15.17
N GLY A 163 -11.58 -15.84 -15.45
CA GLY A 163 -11.75 -15.31 -16.79
C GLY A 163 -10.40 -15.16 -17.47
N THR A 164 -10.07 -16.07 -18.38
CA THR A 164 -9.03 -15.87 -19.39
C THR A 164 -9.57 -14.98 -20.50
N GLY A 165 -8.87 -13.88 -20.80
CA GLY A 165 -9.07 -13.01 -21.95
C GLY A 165 -7.83 -12.17 -22.17
#